data_AF-A0A832MTY1-F1
#
_entry.id   AF-A0A832MTY1-F1
#
_cell.length_a   1.000
_cell.length_b   1.000
_cell.length_c   1.000
_cell.angle_alpha   90.00
_cell.angle_beta   90.00
_cell.angle_gamma   90.00
#
_symmetry.space_group_name_H-M   'P 1'
#
loop_
_entity.id
_entity.type
_entity.pdbx_description
1 polymer ?
#
loop_
_entity_poly.entity_id
_entity_poly.type
_entity_poly.pdbx_seq_one_letter_code
_entity_poly.pdbx_strand_id
1 'polypeptide(L)'
;MKRQKLKVVVIAAMLLGLVFTGCNSADTIQEDLTSEAIDVKTAQTEAEVDNVSEGVSAIIEEAYLGEEFPELTKSHPITDRFLPSCVTITIVLTQNMKTVTIDFGEGCELRNGNFVSGKIILEYEKDPEAATKMISYSFEDFYFNRKNVAGGGSILRERSNENGNPQSTKTFDITVTWPDETFASKVGVRVREWIEGYGTPAWGDNVFLITGNGTFTKKDGTVFSAEVVEPLRRELACKFLVSGIVNLSKNRNTAVLNYGDGTCDDLATISINGGEEREIHLSNL
;
A
#
# COMPACT_ATOMS: atom_id res chain seq x y z
N MET A 1 68.91 -35.48 44.88
CA MET A 1 69.03 -34.55 46.02
C MET A 1 67.86 -33.59 46.01
N LYS A 2 67.15 -33.52 47.15
CA LYS A 2 66.28 -32.47 47.69
C LYS A 2 65.25 -31.77 46.78
N ARG A 3 64.01 -32.24 46.96
CA ARG A 3 62.76 -31.47 46.93
C ARG A 3 62.86 -30.24 47.84
N GLN A 4 62.28 -29.12 47.43
CA GLN A 4 61.64 -28.21 48.38
C GLN A 4 60.24 -27.82 47.88
N LYS A 5 59.27 -28.12 48.72
CA LYS A 5 57.90 -27.64 48.66
C LYS A 5 57.87 -26.28 49.33
N LEU A 6 57.11 -25.33 48.80
CA LEU A 6 56.53 -24.26 49.60
C LEU A 6 55.08 -24.07 49.19
N LYS A 7 54.18 -24.31 50.15
CA LYS A 7 52.76 -23.96 50.10
C LYS A 7 52.56 -22.76 51.03
N VAL A 8 51.38 -22.13 50.86
CA VAL A 8 50.66 -21.21 51.79
C VAL A 8 50.89 -19.72 51.44
N VAL A 9 49.91 -18.82 51.33
CA VAL A 9 48.43 -18.83 51.14
C VAL A 9 47.98 -17.35 51.09
N VAL A 10 46.86 -17.06 50.40
CA VAL A 10 45.89 -15.96 50.65
C VAL A 10 46.09 -14.55 50.06
N ILE A 11 45.27 -14.28 49.02
CA ILE A 11 44.26 -13.20 48.82
C ILE A 11 44.66 -11.73 49.06
N ALA A 12 44.64 -10.95 47.97
CA ALA A 12 43.97 -9.64 47.82
C ALA A 12 44.08 -9.22 46.32
N ALA A 13 43.07 -9.47 45.50
CA ALA A 13 42.02 -8.51 45.13
C ALA A 13 42.56 -7.19 44.54
N MET A 14 42.61 -7.09 43.21
CA MET A 14 41.95 -6.04 42.40
C MET A 14 42.42 -6.05 40.94
N LEU A 15 41.43 -6.05 40.04
CA LEU A 15 41.41 -5.40 38.73
C LEU A 15 42.53 -5.72 37.72
N LEU A 16 42.23 -6.55 36.71
CA LEU A 16 42.41 -6.21 35.29
C LEU A 16 41.91 -7.35 34.37
N GLY A 17 41.14 -6.99 33.33
CA GLY A 17 41.10 -7.74 32.07
C GLY A 17 39.90 -8.64 31.80
N LEU A 18 38.70 -8.06 31.70
CA LEU A 18 37.67 -8.59 30.80
C LEU A 18 38.13 -8.37 29.36
N VAL A 19 38.29 -9.45 28.58
CA VAL A 19 38.12 -9.41 27.12
C VAL A 19 37.39 -10.68 26.71
N PHE A 20 36.06 -10.64 26.76
CA PHE A 20 35.25 -11.46 25.88
C PHE A 20 35.28 -10.77 24.51
N THR A 21 35.92 -11.40 23.53
CA THR A 21 35.75 -11.07 22.11
C THR A 21 34.35 -11.51 21.68
N GLY A 22 33.37 -10.63 21.88
CA GLY A 22 32.08 -10.68 21.19
C GLY A 22 32.25 -10.13 19.78
N CYS A 23 31.82 -10.90 18.79
CA CYS A 23 31.85 -10.52 17.38
C CYS A 23 30.92 -9.34 17.14
N ASN A 24 31.46 -8.30 16.50
CA ASN A 24 30.77 -7.09 16.11
C ASN A 24 29.78 -7.40 14.98
N SER A 25 28.48 -7.25 15.24
CA SER A 25 27.45 -7.10 14.20
C SER A 25 26.68 -5.83 14.52
N ALA A 26 27.28 -4.71 14.19
CA ALA A 26 26.64 -3.41 14.13
C ALA A 26 27.45 -2.50 13.20
N ASP A 27 27.55 -2.89 11.93
CA ASP A 27 27.77 -1.89 10.88
C ASP A 27 26.42 -1.28 10.57
N THR A 28 26.05 -0.33 11.43
CA THR A 28 25.00 0.63 11.20
C THR A 28 25.43 1.49 10.02
N ILE A 29 24.86 1.26 8.83
CA ILE A 29 24.91 2.25 7.75
C ILE A 29 23.98 3.39 8.14
N GLN A 30 24.50 4.30 8.97
CA GLN A 30 23.85 5.54 9.32
C GLN A 30 24.91 6.63 9.35
N GLU A 31 25.47 6.94 8.19
CA GLU A 31 26.20 8.19 7.96
C GLU A 31 26.25 8.47 6.44
N ASP A 32 25.22 9.16 5.95
CA ASP A 32 25.29 10.34 5.06
C ASP A 32 23.98 10.56 4.28
N LEU A 33 22.87 10.71 5.03
CA LEU A 33 21.66 11.37 4.55
C LEU A 33 21.65 12.74 5.23
N THR A 34 22.27 13.72 4.57
CA THR A 34 22.15 15.12 4.98
C THR A 34 20.67 15.49 5.13
N SER A 35 20.37 16.28 6.15
CA SER A 35 19.04 16.48 6.76
C SER A 35 18.00 17.26 5.92
N GLU A 36 17.93 17.03 4.61
CA GLU A 36 16.84 17.48 3.74
C GLU A 36 16.24 16.34 2.88
N ALA A 37 16.72 15.10 3.07
CA ALA A 37 16.14 13.89 2.49
C ALA A 37 14.73 13.61 3.04
N ILE A 38 14.00 12.70 2.39
CA ILE A 38 12.72 12.19 2.87
C ILE A 38 12.93 11.59 4.27
N ASP A 39 12.57 12.35 5.31
CA ASP A 39 12.62 11.89 6.70
C ASP A 39 11.83 10.58 6.84
N VAL A 40 12.43 9.58 7.49
CA VAL A 40 11.92 8.21 7.64
C VAL A 40 10.51 8.22 8.21
N LYS A 41 10.23 9.10 9.18
CA LYS A 41 8.89 9.25 9.77
C LYS A 41 7.85 9.68 8.73
N THR A 42 8.25 10.47 7.74
CA THR A 42 7.32 10.88 6.69
C THR A 42 7.04 9.74 5.72
N ALA A 43 8.06 9.01 5.28
CA ALA A 43 7.87 7.82 4.45
C ALA A 43 6.98 6.78 5.15
N GLN A 44 7.15 6.58 6.46
CA GLN A 44 6.28 5.71 7.26
C GLN A 44 4.83 6.19 7.27
N THR A 45 4.60 7.51 7.45
CA THR A 45 3.25 8.08 7.47
C THR A 45 2.55 7.91 6.12
N GLU A 46 3.28 8.14 5.02
CA GLU A 46 2.78 7.93 3.66
C GLU A 46 2.44 6.45 3.42
N ALA A 47 3.35 5.54 3.75
CA ALA A 47 3.13 4.10 3.63
C ALA A 47 1.90 3.63 4.43
N GLU A 48 1.66 4.22 5.60
CA GLU A 48 0.45 3.94 6.39
C GLU A 48 -0.84 4.41 5.71
N VAL A 49 -0.85 5.60 5.10
CA VAL A 49 -2.02 6.09 4.33
C VAL A 49 -2.24 5.27 3.08
N ASP A 50 -1.17 4.82 2.43
CA ASP A 50 -1.24 3.95 1.27
C ASP A 50 -1.83 2.59 1.62
N ASN A 51 -1.41 2.00 2.74
CA ASN A 51 -2.01 0.77 3.25
C ASN A 51 -3.52 0.95 3.55
N VAL A 52 -3.92 2.09 4.12
CA VAL A 52 -5.36 2.40 4.32
C VAL A 52 -6.08 2.49 2.97
N SER A 53 -5.53 3.21 1.98
CA SER A 53 -6.12 3.36 0.66
C SER A 53 -6.26 2.04 -0.09
N GLU A 54 -5.24 1.18 -0.04
CA GLU A 54 -5.28 -0.16 -0.64
C GLU A 54 -6.27 -1.08 0.09
N GLY A 55 -6.29 -1.06 1.43
CA GLY A 55 -7.24 -1.81 2.24
C GLY A 55 -8.69 -1.43 1.95
N VAL A 56 -8.98 -0.14 1.84
CA VAL A 56 -10.28 0.37 1.41
C VAL A 56 -10.60 -0.06 -0.01
N SER A 57 -9.64 0.00 -0.93
CA SER A 57 -9.85 -0.46 -2.32
C SER A 57 -10.25 -1.92 -2.38
N ALA A 58 -9.59 -2.78 -1.60
CA ALA A 58 -9.93 -4.20 -1.53
C ALA A 58 -11.36 -4.43 -1.01
N ILE A 59 -11.81 -3.67 0.00
CA ILE A 59 -13.19 -3.73 0.51
C ILE A 59 -14.19 -3.32 -0.59
N ILE A 60 -13.93 -2.22 -1.29
CA ILE A 60 -14.81 -1.71 -2.35
C ILE A 60 -14.90 -2.72 -3.50
N GLU A 61 -13.76 -3.26 -3.93
CA GLU A 61 -13.68 -4.27 -4.98
C GLU A 61 -14.47 -5.53 -4.61
N GLU A 62 -14.27 -6.08 -3.41
CA GLU A 62 -15.00 -7.26 -2.95
C GLU A 62 -16.51 -7.01 -2.88
N ALA A 63 -16.94 -5.88 -2.30
CA ALA A 63 -18.35 -5.56 -2.20
C ALA A 63 -19.00 -5.39 -3.57
N TYR A 64 -18.32 -4.71 -4.49
CA TYR A 64 -18.79 -4.54 -5.86
C TYR A 64 -18.89 -5.89 -6.59
N LEU A 65 -17.83 -6.71 -6.55
CA LEU A 65 -17.81 -8.01 -7.23
C LEU A 65 -18.83 -8.97 -6.63
N GLY A 66 -19.01 -8.95 -5.30
CA GLY A 66 -20.03 -9.74 -4.61
C GLY A 66 -21.45 -9.41 -5.07
N GLU A 67 -21.71 -8.13 -5.37
CA GLU A 67 -23.02 -7.66 -5.80
C GLU A 67 -23.26 -7.86 -7.30
N GLU A 68 -22.30 -7.49 -8.16
CA GLU A 68 -22.48 -7.54 -9.62
C GLU A 68 -22.17 -8.91 -10.21
N PHE A 69 -21.31 -9.70 -9.55
CA PHE A 69 -20.86 -11.01 -10.00
C PHE A 69 -20.96 -12.06 -8.89
N PRO A 70 -22.17 -12.30 -8.34
CA PRO A 70 -22.35 -13.20 -7.21
C PRO A 70 -21.91 -14.64 -7.49
N GLU A 71 -21.88 -15.07 -8.76
CA GLU A 71 -21.39 -16.40 -9.15
C GLU A 71 -19.88 -16.56 -8.94
N LEU A 72 -19.10 -15.47 -9.03
CA LEU A 72 -17.66 -15.48 -8.78
C LEU A 72 -17.34 -15.57 -7.28
N THR A 73 -18.24 -15.10 -6.42
CA THR A 73 -18.02 -14.99 -4.96
C THR A 73 -18.73 -16.09 -4.15
N LYS A 74 -19.82 -16.68 -4.66
CA LYS A 74 -20.61 -17.73 -3.96
C LYS A 74 -19.98 -19.11 -3.95
N SER A 75 -18.97 -19.38 -4.78
CA SER A 75 -18.24 -20.65 -4.81
C SER A 75 -17.31 -20.86 -3.61
N HIS A 76 -17.05 -19.81 -2.84
CA HIS A 76 -16.20 -19.85 -1.66
C HIS A 76 -17.00 -20.15 -0.38
N PRO A 77 -16.54 -21.08 0.47
CA PRO A 77 -17.05 -21.23 1.83
C PRO A 77 -17.19 -19.88 2.54
N ILE A 78 -18.13 -19.75 3.48
CA ILE A 78 -18.29 -18.49 4.25
C ILE A 78 -16.97 -18.09 4.95
N THR A 79 -16.15 -19.08 5.33
CA THR A 79 -14.81 -18.90 5.91
C THR A 79 -13.79 -18.31 4.94
N ASP A 80 -14.07 -18.32 3.64
CA ASP A 80 -13.17 -17.84 2.58
C ASP A 80 -13.53 -16.47 2.02
N ARG A 81 -14.67 -15.89 2.43
CA ARG A 81 -15.06 -14.55 1.99
C ARG A 81 -14.15 -13.47 2.58
N PHE A 82 -13.80 -12.48 1.78
CA PHE A 82 -12.99 -11.35 2.27
C PHE A 82 -13.79 -10.45 3.21
N LEU A 83 -15.08 -10.22 2.91
CA LEU A 83 -16.01 -9.58 3.84
C LEU A 83 -16.61 -10.60 4.82
N PRO A 84 -16.33 -10.50 6.12
CA PRO A 84 -16.83 -11.43 7.14
C PRO A 84 -18.32 -11.22 7.43
N SER A 85 -18.92 -12.11 8.23
CA SER A 85 -20.34 -12.05 8.58
C SER A 85 -20.75 -10.89 9.49
N CYS A 86 -19.80 -10.15 10.08
CA CYS A 86 -20.11 -8.93 10.85
C CYS A 86 -20.46 -7.73 9.97
N VAL A 87 -20.26 -7.82 8.66
CA VAL A 87 -20.61 -6.75 7.71
C VAL A 87 -22.08 -6.87 7.30
N THR A 88 -22.81 -5.76 7.37
CA THR A 88 -24.15 -5.64 6.81
C THR A 88 -24.09 -4.89 5.49
N ILE A 89 -24.46 -5.56 4.38
CA ILE A 89 -24.56 -4.92 3.07
C ILE A 89 -26.02 -4.58 2.78
N THR A 90 -26.32 -3.30 2.60
CA THR A 90 -27.66 -2.81 2.22
C THR A 90 -27.62 -2.29 0.80
N ILE A 91 -28.59 -2.70 -0.03
CA ILE A 91 -28.69 -2.29 -1.43
C ILE A 91 -30.00 -1.53 -1.62
N VAL A 92 -29.89 -0.30 -2.10
CA VAL A 92 -31.03 0.53 -2.47
C VAL A 92 -31.02 0.74 -3.98
N LEU A 93 -32.11 0.36 -4.63
CA LEU A 93 -32.28 0.53 -6.07
C LEU A 93 -33.22 1.69 -6.34
N THR A 94 -32.78 2.61 -7.19
CA THR A 94 -33.66 3.59 -7.84
C THR A 94 -33.84 3.21 -9.31
N GLN A 95 -34.44 4.08 -10.12
CA GLN A 95 -34.74 3.76 -11.52
C GLN A 95 -33.47 3.39 -12.32
N ASN A 96 -32.39 4.17 -12.17
CA ASN A 96 -31.14 3.98 -12.92
C ASN A 96 -29.91 3.77 -12.02
N MET A 97 -29.99 4.11 -10.72
CA MET A 97 -28.86 4.04 -9.80
C MET A 97 -29.01 2.90 -8.80
N LYS A 98 -27.87 2.32 -8.43
CA LYS A 98 -27.70 1.40 -7.31
C LYS A 98 -26.82 2.08 -6.26
N THR A 99 -27.30 2.09 -5.02
CA THR A 99 -26.53 2.48 -3.84
C THR A 99 -26.25 1.24 -3.00
N VAL A 100 -24.99 0.94 -2.74
CA VAL A 100 -24.54 -0.18 -1.90
C VAL A 100 -23.87 0.38 -0.65
N THR A 101 -24.47 0.17 0.50
CA THR A 101 -23.91 0.56 1.81
C THR A 101 -23.28 -0.65 2.47
N ILE A 102 -21.98 -0.56 2.76
CA ILE A 102 -21.20 -1.56 3.47
C ILE A 102 -21.06 -1.06 4.91
N ASP A 103 -21.80 -1.65 5.85
CA ASP A 103 -21.87 -1.22 7.24
C ASP A 103 -21.14 -2.22 8.15
N PHE A 104 -20.09 -1.76 8.81
CA PHE A 104 -19.25 -2.52 9.73
C PHE A 104 -19.70 -2.35 11.20
N GLY A 105 -20.73 -1.55 11.46
CA GLY A 105 -21.21 -1.22 12.81
C GLY A 105 -20.11 -0.58 13.66
N GLU A 106 -20.04 -0.99 14.92
CA GLU A 106 -19.02 -0.52 15.88
C GLU A 106 -17.65 -1.17 15.67
N GLY A 107 -17.54 -2.21 14.83
CA GLY A 107 -16.29 -2.93 14.66
C GLY A 107 -16.44 -4.31 14.03
N CYS A 108 -15.55 -4.60 13.08
CA CYS A 108 -15.54 -5.84 12.32
C CYS A 108 -14.09 -6.16 11.91
N GLU A 109 -13.60 -7.35 12.31
CA GLU A 109 -12.26 -7.83 11.95
C GLU A 109 -12.31 -8.55 10.60
N LEU A 110 -11.54 -8.04 9.64
CA LEU A 110 -11.40 -8.60 8.31
C LEU A 110 -10.46 -9.80 8.31
N ARG A 111 -10.58 -10.66 7.29
CA ARG A 111 -9.76 -11.88 7.15
C ARG A 111 -8.25 -11.62 7.15
N ASN A 112 -7.83 -10.44 6.69
CA ASN A 112 -6.43 -10.02 6.69
C ASN A 112 -5.94 -9.44 8.03
N GLY A 113 -6.76 -9.52 9.09
CA GLY A 113 -6.43 -9.03 10.43
C GLY A 113 -6.63 -7.52 10.63
N ASN A 114 -7.08 -6.79 9.60
CA ASN A 114 -7.43 -5.38 9.76
C ASN A 114 -8.79 -5.25 10.47
N PHE A 115 -8.91 -4.24 11.34
CA PHE A 115 -10.13 -3.92 12.05
C PHE A 115 -10.79 -2.67 11.47
N VAL A 116 -12.06 -2.77 11.08
CA VAL A 116 -12.82 -1.67 10.46
C VAL A 116 -14.14 -1.42 11.16
N SER A 117 -14.61 -0.17 11.16
CA SER A 117 -15.91 0.24 11.72
C SER A 117 -16.52 1.38 10.88
N GLY A 118 -17.80 1.68 11.08
CA GLY A 118 -18.52 2.69 10.29
C GLY A 118 -18.94 2.16 8.92
N LYS A 119 -19.09 3.06 7.93
CA LYS A 119 -19.67 2.69 6.63
C LYS A 119 -18.89 3.19 5.43
N ILE A 120 -18.92 2.39 4.36
CA ILE A 120 -18.54 2.79 3.01
C ILE A 120 -19.79 2.77 2.14
N ILE A 121 -20.02 3.82 1.38
CA ILE A 121 -21.20 3.95 0.51
C ILE A 121 -20.71 3.99 -0.94
N LEU A 122 -21.23 3.09 -1.77
CA LEU A 122 -20.97 3.03 -3.20
C LEU A 122 -22.20 3.48 -3.97
N GLU A 123 -22.00 4.24 -5.03
CA GLU A 123 -23.07 4.67 -5.95
C GLU A 123 -22.64 4.47 -7.39
N TYR A 124 -23.46 3.76 -8.17
CA TYR A 124 -23.19 3.50 -9.59
C TYR A 124 -24.46 3.20 -10.37
N GLU A 125 -24.38 3.33 -11.69
CA GLU A 125 -25.48 2.97 -12.59
C GLU A 125 -25.73 1.47 -12.60
N LYS A 126 -27.01 1.06 -12.63
CA LYS A 126 -27.41 -0.35 -12.58
C LYS A 126 -27.07 -1.12 -13.87
N ASP A 127 -26.90 -0.43 -14.99
CA ASP A 127 -26.79 -1.07 -16.30
C ASP A 127 -25.65 -2.11 -16.33
N PRO A 128 -25.97 -3.41 -16.47
CA PRO A 128 -24.95 -4.45 -16.52
C PRO A 128 -24.19 -4.44 -17.86
N GLU A 129 -24.80 -3.94 -18.94
CA GLU A 129 -24.23 -3.96 -20.30
C GLU A 129 -23.39 -2.71 -20.61
N ALA A 130 -23.31 -1.77 -19.67
CA ALA A 130 -22.54 -0.55 -19.86
C ALA A 130 -21.07 -0.87 -20.18
N ALA A 131 -20.59 -0.31 -21.30
CA ALA A 131 -19.19 -0.44 -21.72
C ALA A 131 -18.24 0.22 -20.72
N THR A 132 -18.72 1.28 -20.07
CA THR A 132 -18.06 1.96 -18.97
C THR A 132 -18.98 2.02 -17.76
N LYS A 133 -18.41 1.93 -16.56
CA LYS A 133 -19.18 2.02 -15.31
C LYS A 133 -18.43 2.87 -14.30
N MET A 134 -19.06 3.95 -13.86
CA MET A 134 -18.52 4.85 -12.84
C MET A 134 -19.06 4.47 -11.47
N ILE A 135 -18.15 4.20 -10.53
CA ILE A 135 -18.46 3.83 -9.15
C ILE A 135 -17.93 4.92 -8.25
N SER A 136 -18.82 5.76 -7.74
CA SER A 136 -18.47 6.75 -6.72
C SER A 136 -18.46 6.07 -5.35
N TYR A 137 -17.54 6.47 -4.48
CA TYR A 137 -17.49 5.98 -3.11
C TYR A 137 -17.24 7.11 -2.10
N SER A 138 -17.84 6.98 -0.92
CA SER A 138 -17.70 7.88 0.21
C SER A 138 -17.72 7.14 1.54
N PHE A 139 -17.39 7.85 2.62
CA PHE A 139 -17.30 7.29 3.97
C PHE A 139 -18.29 7.99 4.91
N GLU A 140 -18.90 7.21 5.81
CA GLU A 140 -19.72 7.71 6.93
C GLU A 140 -19.16 7.10 8.21
N ASP A 141 -18.56 7.94 9.05
CA ASP A 141 -17.91 7.56 10.32
C ASP A 141 -16.99 6.32 10.19
N PHE A 142 -16.29 6.19 9.05
CA PHE A 142 -15.48 5.02 8.76
C PHE A 142 -14.11 5.08 9.44
N TYR A 143 -13.68 3.95 10.00
CA TYR A 143 -12.36 3.79 10.60
C TYR A 143 -11.67 2.55 10.08
N PHE A 144 -10.36 2.68 9.81
CA PHE A 144 -9.48 1.58 9.43
C PHE A 144 -8.33 1.50 10.45
N ASN A 145 -8.25 0.40 11.20
CA ASN A 145 -7.30 0.20 12.29
C ASN A 145 -7.25 1.37 13.28
N ARG A 146 -8.44 1.86 13.69
CA ARG A 146 -8.67 3.02 14.57
C ARG A 146 -8.33 4.40 13.98
N LYS A 147 -7.95 4.47 12.71
CA LYS A 147 -7.73 5.74 11.99
C LYS A 147 -9.03 6.12 11.30
N ASN A 148 -9.54 7.32 11.55
CA ASN A 148 -10.69 7.82 10.82
C ASN A 148 -10.31 8.07 9.36
N VAL A 149 -11.18 7.72 8.43
CA VAL A 149 -11.00 7.98 7.00
C VAL A 149 -12.19 8.78 6.50
N ALA A 150 -11.92 9.94 5.94
CA ALA A 150 -12.91 10.84 5.36
C ALA A 150 -12.58 11.14 3.90
N GLY A 151 -13.55 11.72 3.18
CA GLY A 151 -13.44 12.01 1.75
C GLY A 151 -14.08 10.91 0.89
N GLY A 152 -13.44 10.57 -0.22
CA GLY A 152 -13.98 9.59 -1.16
C GLY A 152 -13.20 9.49 -2.47
N GLY A 153 -13.91 9.14 -3.53
CA GLY A 153 -13.34 9.06 -4.87
C GLY A 153 -14.28 8.37 -5.85
N SER A 154 -13.73 8.00 -6.99
CA SER A 154 -14.48 7.24 -8.01
C SER A 154 -13.60 6.20 -8.68
N ILE A 155 -14.22 5.16 -9.22
CA ILE A 155 -13.59 4.14 -10.06
C ILE A 155 -14.37 4.10 -11.37
N LEU A 156 -13.75 4.56 -12.45
CA LEU A 156 -14.25 4.36 -13.80
C LEU A 156 -13.69 3.03 -14.30
N ARG A 157 -14.56 2.05 -14.54
CA ARG A 157 -14.19 0.79 -15.20
C ARG A 157 -14.59 0.84 -16.66
N GLU A 158 -13.71 0.33 -17.51
CA GLU A 158 -13.89 0.25 -18.95
C GLU A 158 -13.65 -1.20 -19.37
N ARG A 159 -14.60 -1.80 -20.10
CA ARG A 159 -14.46 -3.16 -20.61
C ARG A 159 -13.33 -3.27 -21.65
N SER A 160 -13.12 -2.20 -22.40
CA SER A 160 -12.09 -2.08 -23.43
C SER A 160 -11.73 -0.60 -23.58
N ASN A 161 -10.46 -0.27 -23.38
CA ASN A 161 -9.88 1.02 -23.70
C ASN A 161 -9.51 1.10 -25.20
N GLU A 162 -8.79 2.15 -25.60
CA GLU A 162 -8.33 2.37 -26.97
C GLU A 162 -7.39 1.26 -27.50
N ASN A 163 -6.69 0.56 -26.60
CA ASN A 163 -5.80 -0.55 -26.92
C ASN A 163 -6.53 -1.91 -26.97
N GLY A 164 -7.84 -1.95 -26.72
CA GLY A 164 -8.60 -3.21 -26.65
C GLY A 164 -8.54 -3.90 -25.27
N ASN A 165 -7.94 -3.26 -24.27
CA ASN A 165 -7.68 -3.85 -22.95
C ASN A 165 -8.69 -3.35 -21.91
N PRO A 166 -9.08 -4.19 -20.93
CA PRO A 166 -9.81 -3.71 -19.76
C PRO A 166 -8.98 -2.70 -18.97
N GLN A 167 -9.65 -1.67 -18.44
CA GLN A 167 -8.99 -0.60 -17.70
C GLN A 167 -9.84 -0.15 -16.51
N SER A 168 -9.17 0.25 -15.44
CA SER A 168 -9.79 0.97 -14.32
C SER A 168 -9.04 2.27 -14.04
N THR A 169 -9.75 3.39 -14.03
CA THR A 169 -9.25 4.69 -13.60
C THR A 169 -9.87 5.03 -12.24
N LYS A 170 -9.04 5.02 -11.19
CA LYS A 170 -9.44 5.39 -9.84
C LYS A 170 -9.01 6.82 -9.53
N THR A 171 -9.94 7.63 -9.03
CA THR A 171 -9.64 8.89 -8.35
C THR A 171 -9.83 8.71 -6.85
N PHE A 172 -9.04 9.43 -6.06
CA PHE A 172 -9.18 9.44 -4.61
C PHE A 172 -8.86 10.84 -4.08
N ASP A 173 -9.63 11.28 -3.09
CA ASP A 173 -9.37 12.43 -2.25
C ASP A 173 -9.77 12.02 -0.84
N ILE A 174 -8.79 11.53 -0.07
CA ILE A 174 -9.01 10.97 1.25
C ILE A 174 -8.18 11.70 2.29
N THR A 175 -8.73 11.82 3.49
CA THR A 175 -8.00 12.27 4.68
C THR A 175 -8.04 11.17 5.72
N VAL A 176 -6.86 10.81 6.23
CA VAL A 176 -6.69 9.84 7.31
C VAL A 176 -6.32 10.60 8.58
N THR A 177 -7.06 10.37 9.65
CA THR A 177 -6.85 11.00 10.96
C THR A 177 -6.55 9.93 12.00
N TRP A 178 -5.42 10.07 12.69
CA TRP A 178 -4.97 9.16 13.74
C TRP A 178 -5.65 9.49 15.09
N PRO A 179 -5.62 8.57 16.07
CA PRO A 179 -6.20 8.81 17.40
C PRO A 179 -5.65 10.01 18.17
N ASP A 180 -4.43 10.47 17.83
CA ASP A 180 -3.79 11.66 18.42
C ASP A 180 -4.18 12.96 17.69
N GLU A 181 -5.20 12.91 16.82
CA GLU A 181 -5.70 14.01 16.00
C GLU A 181 -4.67 14.54 14.97
N THR A 182 -3.56 13.85 14.76
CA THR A 182 -2.74 14.08 13.57
C THR A 182 -3.46 13.56 12.33
N PHE A 183 -3.19 14.18 11.17
CA PHE A 183 -3.82 13.78 9.92
C PHE A 183 -2.89 13.97 8.73
N ALA A 184 -3.23 13.27 7.65
CA ALA A 184 -2.64 13.45 6.34
C ALA A 184 -3.71 13.18 5.28
N SER A 185 -3.65 13.92 4.17
CA SER A 185 -4.53 13.73 3.02
C SER A 185 -3.77 13.22 1.81
N LYS A 186 -4.47 12.46 0.98
CA LYS A 186 -3.96 11.93 -0.28
C LYS A 186 -4.99 12.20 -1.38
N VAL A 187 -4.57 12.90 -2.43
CA VAL A 187 -5.39 13.22 -3.61
C VAL A 187 -4.69 12.72 -4.85
N GLY A 188 -5.40 12.10 -5.79
CA GLY A 188 -4.76 11.65 -7.02
C GLY A 188 -5.63 10.81 -7.93
N VAL A 189 -4.98 10.33 -8.99
CA VAL A 189 -5.53 9.43 -9.98
C VAL A 189 -4.58 8.26 -10.20
N ARG A 190 -5.14 7.06 -10.33
CA ARG A 190 -4.40 5.85 -10.70
C ARG A 190 -5.16 5.13 -11.80
N VAL A 191 -4.49 4.90 -12.92
CA VAL A 191 -4.99 4.09 -14.02
C VAL A 191 -4.31 2.73 -13.94
N ARG A 192 -5.08 1.66 -14.13
CA ARG A 192 -4.59 0.29 -14.22
C ARG A 192 -5.19 -0.35 -15.46
N GLU A 193 -4.34 -0.66 -16.43
CA GLU A 193 -4.69 -1.35 -17.67
C GLU A 193 -4.27 -2.82 -17.57
N TRP A 194 -5.16 -3.74 -17.95
CA TRP A 194 -4.93 -5.18 -17.92
C TRP A 194 -4.46 -5.66 -19.31
N ILE A 195 -3.14 -5.81 -19.48
CA ILE A 195 -2.53 -6.04 -20.80
C ILE A 195 -2.28 -7.52 -21.14
N GLU A 196 -2.20 -8.40 -20.15
CA GLU A 196 -2.01 -9.85 -20.36
C GLU A 196 -2.80 -10.66 -19.32
N GLY A 197 -3.22 -11.87 -19.67
CA GLY A 197 -3.96 -12.80 -18.79
C GLY A 197 -5.47 -12.55 -18.67
N TYR A 198 -5.99 -11.43 -19.22
CA TYR A 198 -7.43 -11.19 -19.22
C TYR A 198 -8.19 -12.30 -19.96
N GLY A 199 -9.18 -12.88 -19.28
CA GLY A 199 -10.01 -13.97 -19.81
C GLY A 199 -9.44 -15.37 -19.55
N THR A 200 -8.26 -15.50 -18.93
CA THR A 200 -7.75 -16.78 -18.46
C THR A 200 -8.17 -17.02 -17.00
N PRO A 201 -8.29 -18.29 -16.56
CA PRO A 201 -8.55 -18.60 -15.16
C PRO A 201 -7.29 -18.52 -14.29
N ALA A 202 -6.10 -18.42 -14.89
CA ALA A 202 -4.87 -18.29 -14.15
C ALA A 202 -4.77 -16.86 -13.59
N TRP A 203 -4.37 -16.73 -12.33
CA TRP A 203 -4.19 -15.41 -11.73
C TRP A 203 -2.77 -14.89 -11.94
N GLY A 204 -1.80 -15.79 -12.03
CA GLY A 204 -0.37 -15.45 -12.08
C GLY A 204 0.13 -14.96 -13.44
N ASP A 205 -0.57 -15.24 -14.53
CA ASP A 205 -0.24 -14.75 -15.89
C ASP A 205 -0.72 -13.31 -16.13
N ASN A 206 -1.39 -12.69 -15.15
CA ASN A 206 -1.90 -11.35 -15.30
C ASN A 206 -0.79 -10.31 -15.23
N VAL A 207 -0.82 -9.40 -16.20
CA VAL A 207 0.08 -8.25 -16.26
C VAL A 207 -0.72 -6.97 -16.37
N PHE A 208 -0.32 -5.98 -15.58
CA PHE A 208 -0.91 -4.65 -15.56
C PHE A 208 0.11 -3.57 -15.85
N LEU A 209 -0.32 -2.55 -16.61
CA LEU A 209 0.35 -1.26 -16.65
C LEU A 209 -0.36 -0.30 -15.71
N ILE A 210 0.41 0.39 -14.87
CA ILE A 210 -0.10 1.33 -13.89
C ILE A 210 0.48 2.70 -14.21
N THR A 211 -0.38 3.70 -14.38
CA THR A 211 0.01 5.11 -14.49
C THR A 211 -0.79 5.94 -13.50
N GLY A 212 -0.43 7.21 -13.35
CA GLY A 212 -1.16 8.12 -12.49
C GLY A 212 -0.25 9.10 -11.78
N ASN A 213 -0.87 9.87 -10.91
CA ASN A 213 -0.21 10.83 -10.05
C ASN A 213 -0.98 10.99 -8.75
N GLY A 214 -0.30 11.51 -7.73
CA GLY A 214 -0.94 11.85 -6.48
C GLY A 214 -0.12 12.81 -5.67
N THR A 215 -0.82 13.48 -4.76
CA THR A 215 -0.28 14.44 -3.82
C THR A 215 -0.65 13.98 -2.41
N PHE A 216 0.35 13.90 -1.56
CA PHE A 216 0.23 13.59 -0.14
C PHE A 216 0.55 14.84 0.69
N THR A 217 -0.36 15.24 1.56
CA THR A 217 -0.23 16.44 2.38
C THR A 217 -0.35 16.10 3.85
N LYS A 218 0.66 16.46 4.65
CA LYS A 218 0.62 16.28 6.12
C LYS A 218 -0.08 17.44 6.80
N LYS A 219 -0.49 17.22 8.05
CA LYS A 219 -1.00 18.27 8.97
C LYS A 219 -0.07 19.49 9.11
N ASP A 220 1.24 19.30 9.02
CA ASP A 220 2.22 20.41 9.08
C ASP A 220 2.34 21.22 7.78
N GLY A 221 1.57 20.87 6.75
CA GLY A 221 1.58 21.52 5.44
C GLY A 221 2.66 21.01 4.50
N THR A 222 3.50 20.04 4.89
CA THR A 222 4.46 19.43 3.96
C THR A 222 3.71 18.67 2.87
N VAL A 223 4.06 18.94 1.62
CA VAL A 223 3.49 18.32 0.43
C VAL A 223 4.51 17.42 -0.25
N PHE A 224 4.06 16.24 -0.63
CA PHE A 224 4.77 15.27 -1.44
C PHE A 224 3.94 14.99 -2.68
N SER A 225 4.58 14.78 -3.82
CA SER A 225 3.88 14.30 -5.01
C SER A 225 4.62 13.14 -5.64
N ALA A 226 3.86 12.25 -6.25
CA ALA A 226 4.35 11.16 -7.07
C ALA A 226 3.69 11.24 -8.45
N GLU A 227 4.47 11.06 -9.51
CA GLU A 227 4.00 11.00 -10.89
C GLU A 227 4.68 9.84 -11.59
N VAL A 228 3.87 8.95 -12.17
CA VAL A 228 4.37 7.87 -13.02
C VAL A 228 4.65 8.46 -14.40
N VAL A 229 5.93 8.60 -14.76
CA VAL A 229 6.36 9.16 -16.05
C VAL A 229 6.59 8.09 -17.11
N GLU A 230 6.92 6.87 -16.68
CA GLU A 230 6.89 5.67 -17.52
C GLU A 230 6.00 4.62 -16.84
N PRO A 231 5.04 4.01 -17.56
CA PRO A 231 4.09 3.07 -16.96
C PRO A 231 4.76 1.99 -16.13
N LEU A 232 4.29 1.81 -14.90
CA LEU A 232 4.77 0.76 -14.01
C LEU A 232 4.21 -0.58 -14.46
N ARG A 233 5.08 -1.57 -14.69
CA ARG A 233 4.67 -2.92 -15.06
C ARG A 233 4.55 -3.80 -13.82
N ARG A 234 3.35 -4.32 -13.58
CA ARG A 234 3.04 -5.24 -12.48
C ARG A 234 2.66 -6.60 -13.04
N GLU A 235 3.52 -7.59 -12.84
CA GLU A 235 3.26 -8.98 -13.19
C GLU A 235 2.86 -9.77 -11.93
N LEU A 236 1.67 -10.38 -11.90
CA LEU A 236 1.20 -11.05 -10.69
C LEU A 236 2.02 -12.29 -10.31
N ALA A 237 2.77 -12.88 -11.24
CA ALA A 237 3.77 -13.91 -10.96
C ALA A 237 5.00 -13.37 -10.20
N CYS A 238 5.28 -12.07 -10.29
CA CYS A 238 6.37 -11.42 -9.58
C CYS A 238 5.87 -10.79 -8.27
N LYS A 239 6.74 -10.71 -7.26
CA LYS A 239 6.42 -9.97 -6.03
C LYS A 239 6.50 -8.47 -6.22
N PHE A 240 7.48 -8.02 -7.01
CA PHE A 240 7.83 -6.61 -7.19
C PHE A 240 7.24 -6.03 -8.48
N LEU A 241 7.32 -4.71 -8.62
CA LEU A 241 7.18 -4.06 -9.92
C LEU A 241 8.45 -4.35 -10.71
N VAL A 242 8.31 -4.65 -12.01
CA VAL A 242 9.45 -5.12 -12.82
C VAL A 242 10.05 -4.03 -13.72
N SER A 243 9.30 -2.95 -13.96
CA SER A 243 9.77 -1.81 -14.77
C SER A 243 8.90 -0.58 -14.55
N GLY A 244 9.37 0.56 -15.07
CA GLY A 244 8.68 1.85 -15.04
C GLY A 244 9.39 2.87 -14.15
N ILE A 245 9.00 4.13 -14.29
CA ILE A 245 9.69 5.26 -13.65
C ILE A 245 8.68 6.16 -12.93
N VAL A 246 9.01 6.49 -11.68
CA VAL A 246 8.24 7.41 -10.84
C VAL A 246 9.09 8.61 -10.48
N ASN A 247 8.57 9.80 -10.75
CA ASN A 247 9.10 11.04 -10.22
C ASN A 247 8.42 11.34 -8.89
N LEU A 248 9.24 11.51 -7.86
CA LEU A 248 8.84 11.93 -6.53
C LEU A 248 9.29 13.37 -6.32
N SER A 249 8.44 14.18 -5.68
CA SER A 249 8.80 15.52 -5.27
C SER A 249 8.42 15.78 -3.81
N LYS A 250 9.28 16.51 -3.11
CA LYS A 250 9.05 17.02 -1.75
C LYS A 250 9.64 18.41 -1.64
N ASN A 251 8.79 19.42 -1.51
CA ASN A 251 9.22 20.82 -1.47
C ASN A 251 10.09 21.19 -2.70
N ARG A 252 11.41 21.36 -2.52
CA ARG A 252 12.38 21.67 -3.58
C ARG A 252 13.19 20.46 -4.03
N ASN A 253 13.05 19.33 -3.36
CA ASN A 253 13.80 18.12 -3.66
C ASN A 253 12.99 17.22 -4.58
N THR A 254 13.67 16.57 -5.51
CA THR A 254 13.10 15.58 -6.41
C THR A 254 13.85 14.26 -6.27
N ALA A 255 13.17 13.16 -6.52
CA ALA A 255 13.80 11.86 -6.70
C ALA A 255 13.18 11.15 -7.89
N VAL A 256 13.99 10.37 -8.60
CA VAL A 256 13.55 9.50 -9.69
C VAL A 256 13.77 8.07 -9.22
N LEU A 257 12.69 7.28 -9.19
CA LEU A 257 12.73 5.87 -8.87
C LEU A 257 12.47 5.07 -10.14
N ASN A 258 13.43 4.23 -10.54
CA ASN A 258 13.34 3.35 -11.71
C ASN A 258 13.31 1.89 -11.26
N TYR A 259 12.26 1.17 -11.65
CA TYR A 259 12.00 -0.22 -11.25
C TYR A 259 12.70 -1.27 -12.13
N GLY A 260 13.57 -0.86 -13.05
CA GLY A 260 14.36 -1.78 -13.86
C GLY A 260 13.78 -2.06 -15.24
N ASP A 261 14.24 -3.15 -15.84
CA ASP A 261 14.11 -3.44 -17.28
C ASP A 261 13.07 -4.52 -17.63
N GLY A 262 12.32 -4.98 -16.64
CA GLY A 262 11.37 -6.09 -16.76
C GLY A 262 11.82 -7.37 -16.06
N THR A 263 13.03 -7.42 -15.52
CA THR A 263 13.50 -8.56 -14.72
C THR A 263 12.73 -8.65 -13.39
N CYS A 264 12.27 -9.85 -13.03
CA CYS A 264 11.64 -10.09 -11.73
C CYS A 264 12.72 -10.29 -10.64
N ASP A 265 13.24 -9.19 -10.14
CA ASP A 265 14.11 -9.12 -8.97
C ASP A 265 13.60 -8.06 -7.97
N ASP A 266 14.35 -7.83 -6.90
CA ASP A 266 14.04 -6.85 -5.88
C ASP A 266 14.83 -5.54 -6.05
N LEU A 267 15.40 -5.28 -7.24
CA LEU A 267 16.27 -4.14 -7.47
C LEU A 267 15.49 -2.96 -8.08
N ALA A 268 15.87 -1.77 -7.66
CA ALA A 268 15.48 -0.53 -8.30
C ALA A 268 16.64 0.47 -8.20
N THR A 269 16.64 1.52 -9.00
CA THR A 269 17.57 2.64 -8.85
C THR A 269 16.85 3.90 -8.40
N ILE A 270 17.52 4.68 -7.53
CA ILE A 270 17.05 5.99 -7.11
C ILE A 270 18.11 7.05 -7.40
N SER A 271 17.70 8.15 -8.02
CA SER A 271 18.50 9.38 -8.14
C SER A 271 17.79 10.51 -7.41
N ILE A 272 18.51 11.22 -6.54
CA ILE A 272 17.96 12.36 -5.77
C ILE A 272 18.57 13.64 -6.30
N ASN A 273 17.74 14.63 -6.60
CA ASN A 273 18.14 15.95 -7.10
C ASN A 273 19.08 15.91 -8.31
N GLY A 274 18.90 14.92 -9.19
CA GLY A 274 19.76 14.71 -10.37
C GLY A 274 21.17 14.24 -10.04
N GLY A 275 21.42 13.75 -8.81
CA GLY A 275 22.67 13.13 -8.41
C GLY A 275 22.86 11.72 -9.00
N GLU A 276 23.94 11.07 -8.59
CA GLU A 276 24.25 9.71 -9.03
C GLU A 276 23.14 8.71 -8.66
N GLU A 277 22.88 7.79 -9.58
CA GLU A 277 21.96 6.67 -9.34
C GLU A 277 22.54 5.71 -8.31
N ARG A 278 21.69 5.29 -7.37
CA ARG A 278 22.03 4.28 -6.36
C ARG A 278 21.06 3.13 -6.47
N GLU A 279 21.60 1.91 -6.48
CA GLU A 279 20.79 0.69 -6.40
C GLU A 279 20.19 0.55 -4.99
N ILE A 280 18.93 0.14 -4.93
CA ILE A 280 18.20 -0.15 -3.70
C ILE A 280 17.49 -1.49 -3.81
N HIS A 281 17.33 -2.16 -2.67
CA HIS A 281 16.54 -3.39 -2.56
C HIS A 281 15.14 -3.08 -2.06
N LEU A 282 14.13 -3.34 -2.90
CA LEU A 282 12.71 -3.18 -2.60
C LEU A 282 12.24 -4.06 -1.43
N SER A 283 12.95 -5.14 -1.14
CA SER A 283 12.65 -6.01 0.01
C SER A 283 12.95 -5.39 1.38
N ASN A 284 13.77 -4.33 1.40
CA ASN A 284 14.26 -3.68 2.62
C ASN A 284 13.48 -2.39 2.94
N LEU A 285 12.49 -2.05 2.11
CA LEU A 285 11.63 -0.87 2.23
C LEU A 285 10.31 -1.18 2.96
#